data_AF-A0A6C0AP85-F1
#
_entry.id   AF-A0A6C0AP85-F1
#
_cell.length_a   1.000
_cell.length_b   1.000
_cell.length_c   1.000
_cell.angle_alpha   90.00
_cell.angle_beta   90.00
_cell.angle_gamma   90.00
#
_symmetry.space_group_name_H-M   'P 1'
#
loop_
_entity.id
_entity.type
_entity.pdbx_description
1 polymer ?
#
loop_
_entity_poly.entity_id
_entity_poly.type
_entity_poly.pdbx_seq_one_letter_code
_entity_poly.pdbx_strand_id
1 'polypeptide(L)'
;MADAQPVIKSTVTGWVRFTLALFIATALAIFIFVWDGKYINGFNLPEFLGPFIFFPLLSLVLGYGINCLIQYLSCKQVEWLVQIQRAAIIPLPQIIIWGLLSYFTSMRWPIEGLVQNWNPDEKKALSSGFYGFWIGLYTQSIMNGFAQLCPTV
;
A
#
# COMPACT_ATOMS: atom_id res chain seq x y z
N MET A 1 -20.03 -14.16 33.55
CA MET A 1 -19.93 -12.70 33.72
C MET A 1 -18.74 -12.29 32.89
N ALA A 2 -18.98 -11.66 31.75
CA ALA A 2 -17.90 -11.22 30.86
C ALA A 2 -17.30 -9.95 31.47
N ASP A 3 -16.15 -10.08 32.12
CA ASP A 3 -15.40 -8.93 32.59
C ASP A 3 -15.05 -8.06 31.37
N ALA A 4 -15.56 -6.84 31.38
CA ALA A 4 -15.23 -5.82 30.38
C ALA A 4 -13.74 -5.48 30.55
N GLN A 5 -12.91 -6.16 29.76
CA GLN A 5 -11.46 -5.92 29.69
C GLN A 5 -11.21 -4.43 29.41
N PRO A 6 -10.25 -3.78 30.12
CA PRO A 6 -9.97 -2.38 29.91
C PRO A 6 -9.50 -2.18 28.47
N VAL A 7 -10.25 -1.38 27.70
CA VAL A 7 -9.85 -0.95 26.35
C VAL A 7 -8.55 -0.18 26.50
N ILE A 8 -7.41 -0.83 26.20
CA ILE A 8 -6.11 -0.17 26.17
C ILE A 8 -6.21 0.91 25.10
N LYS A 9 -6.31 2.16 25.53
CA LYS A 9 -6.37 3.31 24.63
C LYS A 9 -5.05 3.37 23.88
N SER A 10 -5.09 3.08 22.58
CA SER A 10 -3.95 3.21 21.67
C SER A 10 -3.21 4.51 21.96
N THR A 11 -1.95 4.41 22.39
CA THR A 11 -1.09 5.57 22.64
C THR A 11 -0.62 6.23 21.34
N VAL A 12 -0.81 5.56 20.20
CA VAL A 12 -0.44 6.06 18.88
C VAL A 12 -1.43 7.14 18.44
N THR A 13 -0.92 8.36 18.24
CA THR A 13 -1.71 9.48 17.72
C THR A 13 -2.09 9.26 16.25
N GLY A 14 -3.22 9.84 15.84
CA GLY A 14 -3.67 9.77 14.44
C GLY A 14 -2.63 10.28 13.44
N TRP A 15 -1.80 11.24 13.84
CA TRP A 15 -0.70 11.77 13.04
C TRP A 15 0.36 10.73 12.72
N VAL A 16 0.83 9.96 13.70
CA VAL A 16 1.83 8.90 13.47
C VAL A 16 1.31 7.89 12.46
N ARG A 17 0.04 7.49 12.59
CA ARG A 17 -0.60 6.57 11.63
C ARG A 17 -0.68 7.14 10.23
N PHE A 18 -1.06 8.41 10.11
CA PHE A 18 -1.17 9.07 8.82
C PHE A 18 0.20 9.20 8.17
N THR A 19 1.23 9.60 8.91
CA THR A 19 2.61 9.70 8.40
C THR A 19 3.14 8.34 7.94
N LEU A 20 2.88 7.27 8.68
CA LEU A 20 3.27 5.91 8.29
C LEU A 20 2.52 5.43 7.03
N ALA A 21 1.22 5.72 6.94
CA ALA A 21 0.42 5.41 5.74
C ALA A 21 0.91 6.20 4.52
N LEU A 22 1.23 7.48 4.70
CA LEU A 22 1.77 8.35 3.67
C LEU A 22 3.12 7.83 3.17
N PHE A 23 4.00 7.43 4.09
CA PHE A 23 5.30 6.84 3.73
C PHE A 23 5.16 5.60 2.85
N ILE A 24 4.26 4.67 3.19
CA ILE A 24 3.99 3.47 2.36
C ILE A 24 3.42 3.88 1.00
N ALA A 25 2.40 4.75 1.00
CA ALA A 25 1.76 5.20 -0.23
C ALA A 25 2.78 5.81 -1.20
N THR A 26 3.68 6.65 -0.69
CA THR A 26 4.76 7.27 -1.47
C THR A 26 5.78 6.24 -1.95
N ALA A 27 6.22 5.31 -1.09
CA ALA A 27 7.18 4.26 -1.49
C ALA A 27 6.62 3.36 -2.60
N LEU A 28 5.35 2.95 -2.48
CA LEU A 28 4.66 2.15 -3.49
C LEU A 28 4.45 2.92 -4.80
N ALA A 29 4.08 4.21 -4.71
CA ALA A 29 3.91 5.06 -5.89
C ALA A 29 5.22 5.27 -6.64
N ILE A 30 6.33 5.52 -5.93
CA ILE A 30 7.67 5.65 -6.52
C ILE A 30 8.05 4.33 -7.21
N PHE A 31 7.84 3.18 -6.56
CA PHE A 31 8.15 1.90 -7.18
C PHE A 31 7.39 1.71 -8.50
N ILE A 32 6.08 1.95 -8.52
CA ILE A 32 5.27 1.83 -9.75
C ILE A 32 5.76 2.82 -10.81
N PHE A 33 6.03 4.07 -10.43
CA PHE A 33 6.51 5.09 -11.35
C PHE A 33 7.84 4.68 -11.99
N VAL A 34 8.77 4.17 -11.19
CA VAL A 34 10.08 3.73 -11.68
C VAL A 34 9.94 2.47 -12.56
N TRP A 35 9.02 1.56 -12.23
CA TRP A 35 8.76 0.34 -12.99
C TRP A 35 8.08 0.63 -14.35
N ASP A 36 6.91 1.27 -14.34
CA ASP A 36 6.15 1.59 -15.55
C ASP A 36 6.84 2.63 -16.42
N GLY A 37 7.63 3.53 -15.81
CA GLY A 37 8.47 4.50 -16.52
C GLY A 37 9.72 3.88 -17.14
N LYS A 38 9.90 2.57 -17.01
CA LYS A 38 11.00 1.81 -17.63
C LYS A 38 12.40 2.29 -17.23
N TYR A 39 12.53 3.01 -16.11
CA TYR A 39 13.82 3.49 -15.62
C TYR A 39 14.73 2.34 -15.14
N ILE A 40 14.15 1.15 -14.88
CA ILE A 40 14.87 -0.08 -14.50
C ILE A 40 15.11 -1.01 -15.71
N ASN A 41 14.86 -0.55 -16.95
CA ASN A 41 14.93 -1.38 -18.16
C ASN A 41 16.30 -2.00 -18.48
N GLY A 42 17.38 -1.62 -17.78
CA GLY A 42 18.69 -2.23 -17.95
C GLY A 42 18.73 -3.76 -17.71
N PHE A 43 17.69 -4.33 -17.09
CA PHE A 43 17.65 -5.75 -16.73
C PHE A 43 16.78 -6.63 -17.66
N ASN A 44 16.15 -6.09 -18.72
CA ASN A 44 15.24 -6.85 -19.61
C ASN A 44 14.21 -7.72 -18.85
N LEU A 45 13.69 -7.21 -17.74
CA LEU A 45 12.74 -7.94 -16.91
C LEU A 45 11.36 -7.97 -17.60
N PRO A 46 10.65 -9.11 -17.59
CA PRO A 46 9.29 -9.18 -18.07
C PRO A 46 8.37 -8.15 -17.40
N GLU A 47 7.58 -7.41 -18.19
CA GLU A 47 6.75 -6.30 -17.69
C GLU A 47 5.75 -6.72 -16.60
N PHE A 48 5.33 -7.99 -16.59
CA PHE A 48 4.40 -8.54 -15.60
C PHE A 48 5.02 -8.71 -14.19
N LEU A 49 6.35 -8.81 -14.07
CA LEU A 49 7.00 -9.07 -12.78
C LEU A 49 6.77 -7.94 -11.76
N GLY A 50 6.74 -6.70 -12.23
CA GLY A 50 6.49 -5.53 -11.38
C GLY A 50 5.13 -5.60 -10.70
N PRO A 51 4.03 -5.51 -11.45
CA PRO A 51 2.70 -5.45 -10.88
C PRO A 51 2.24 -6.75 -10.20
N PHE A 52 2.73 -7.92 -10.62
CA PHE A 52 2.23 -9.21 -10.09
C PHE A 52 3.15 -9.90 -9.09
N ILE A 53 4.44 -9.53 -9.02
CA ILE A 53 5.39 -10.17 -8.09
C ILE A 53 6.02 -9.15 -7.15
N PHE A 54 6.79 -8.19 -7.70
CA PHE A 54 7.56 -7.26 -6.87
C PHE A 54 6.68 -6.29 -6.10
N PHE A 55 5.65 -5.76 -6.74
CA PHE A 55 4.74 -4.81 -6.11
C PHE A 55 3.92 -5.44 -4.98
N PRO A 56 3.26 -6.61 -5.15
CA PRO A 56 2.60 -7.31 -4.06
C PRO A 56 3.53 -7.66 -2.90
N LEU A 57 4.75 -8.13 -3.21
CA LEU A 57 5.75 -8.47 -2.20
C LEU A 57 6.15 -7.24 -1.38
N LEU A 58 6.46 -6.13 -2.07
CA LEU A 58 6.85 -4.87 -1.42
C LEU A 58 5.72 -4.33 -0.55
N SER A 59 4.49 -4.36 -1.06
CA SER A 59 3.28 -3.94 -0.35
C SER A 59 3.04 -4.79 0.92
N LEU A 60 3.22 -6.11 0.82
CA LEU A 60 3.09 -7.02 1.94
C LEU A 60 4.16 -6.76 3.01
N VAL A 61 5.43 -6.64 2.63
CA VAL A 61 6.54 -6.42 3.56
C VAL A 61 6.39 -5.08 4.28
N LEU A 62 6.12 -4.00 3.53
CA LEU A 62 5.94 -2.67 4.11
C LEU A 62 4.70 -2.61 5.01
N GLY A 63 3.56 -3.10 4.50
CA GLY A 63 2.30 -3.10 5.25
C GLY A 63 2.37 -3.94 6.51
N TYR A 64 3.00 -5.12 6.44
CA TYR A 64 3.24 -5.98 7.60
C TYR A 64 4.13 -5.29 8.64
N GLY A 65 5.26 -4.71 8.20
CA GLY A 65 6.19 -4.02 9.09
C GLY A 65 5.54 -2.85 9.84
N ILE A 66 4.75 -2.03 9.13
CA ILE A 66 4.04 -0.90 9.75
C ILE A 66 2.91 -1.37 10.67
N ASN A 67 2.16 -2.40 10.28
CA ASN A 67 1.11 -2.94 11.15
C ASN A 67 1.70 -3.50 12.46
N CYS A 68 2.82 -4.23 12.37
CA CYS A 68 3.53 -4.73 13.56
C CYS A 68 4.07 -3.59 14.42
N LEU A 69 4.63 -2.54 13.80
CA LEU A 69 5.11 -1.36 14.51
C LEU A 69 3.97 -0.64 15.24
N ILE A 70 2.82 -0.44 14.60
CA ILE A 70 1.65 0.20 15.22
C ILE A 70 1.10 -0.64 16.36
N GLN A 71 1.03 -1.96 16.18
CA GLN A 71 0.57 -2.86 17.24
C GLN A 71 1.53 -2.85 18.43
N TYR A 72 2.84 -2.88 18.19
CA TYR A 72 3.85 -2.76 19.25
C TYR A 72 3.74 -1.41 19.98
N LEU A 73 3.59 -0.31 19.25
CA LEU A 73 3.45 1.03 19.85
C LEU A 73 2.15 1.18 20.65
N SER A 74 1.08 0.48 20.26
CA SER A 74 -0.24 0.57 20.91
C SER A 74 -0.39 -0.40 22.09
N CYS A 75 0.10 -1.63 21.94
CA CYS A 75 -0.21 -2.76 22.83
C CYS A 75 1.04 -3.35 23.50
N LYS A 76 2.25 -2.91 23.13
CA LYS A 76 3.54 -3.48 23.58
C LYS A 76 3.71 -4.97 23.29
N GLN A 77 2.84 -5.53 22.47
CA GLN A 77 2.83 -6.92 22.03
C GLN A 77 2.51 -6.95 20.54
N VAL A 78 3.01 -7.97 19.84
CA VAL A 78 2.80 -8.16 18.41
C VAL A 78 2.26 -9.56 18.16
N GLU A 79 1.11 -9.64 17.51
CA GLU A 79 0.54 -10.91 17.05
C GLU A 79 0.96 -11.17 15.61
N TRP A 80 2.16 -11.72 15.44
CA TRP A 80 2.78 -11.90 14.14
C TRP A 80 1.89 -12.63 13.12
N LEU A 81 1.20 -13.71 13.54
CA LEU A 81 0.32 -14.51 12.68
C LEU A 81 -0.91 -13.73 12.21
N VAL A 82 -1.60 -13.04 13.13
CA VAL A 82 -2.78 -12.24 12.81
C VAL A 82 -2.41 -11.08 11.90
N GLN A 83 -1.25 -10.46 12.12
CA GLN A 83 -0.76 -9.39 11.27
C GLN A 83 -0.35 -9.87 9.87
N ILE A 84 0.22 -11.07 9.71
CA ILE A 84 0.49 -11.65 8.38
C ILE A 84 -0.83 -11.89 7.64
N GLN A 85 -1.82 -12.48 8.30
CA GLN A 85 -3.13 -12.75 7.69
C GLN A 85 -3.81 -11.46 7.20
N ARG A 86 -3.72 -10.39 7.98
CA ARG A 86 -4.24 -9.06 7.59
C ARG A 86 -3.40 -8.43 6.48
N ALA A 87 -2.08 -8.51 6.58
CA ALA A 87 -1.16 -7.97 5.58
C ALA A 87 -1.27 -8.67 4.22
N ALA A 88 -1.64 -9.95 4.19
CA ALA A 88 -1.88 -10.71 2.97
C ALA A 88 -3.02 -10.15 2.10
N ILE A 89 -3.94 -9.36 2.69
CA ILE A 89 -5.04 -8.72 1.98
C ILE A 89 -4.58 -7.41 1.31
N ILE A 90 -3.50 -6.78 1.79
CA ILE A 90 -3.03 -5.47 1.31
C ILE A 90 -2.74 -5.44 -0.20
N PRO A 91 -2.16 -6.49 -0.82
CA PRO A 91 -1.93 -6.48 -2.26
C PRO A 91 -3.19 -6.57 -3.12
N LEU A 92 -4.30 -7.11 -2.61
CA LEU A 92 -5.50 -7.40 -3.40
C LEU A 92 -6.13 -6.13 -4.01
N PRO A 93 -6.42 -5.05 -3.24
CA PRO A 93 -6.92 -3.81 -3.81
C PRO A 93 -6.05 -3.26 -4.94
N GLN A 94 -4.72 -3.38 -4.81
CA GLN A 94 -3.83 -2.89 -5.86
C GLN A 94 -3.86 -3.75 -7.12
N ILE A 95 -3.89 -5.07 -7.01
CA ILE A 95 -4.02 -5.97 -8.17
C ILE A 95 -5.32 -5.67 -8.91
N ILE A 96 -6.42 -5.45 -8.17
CA ILE A 96 -7.72 -5.11 -8.75
C ILE A 96 -7.66 -3.80 -9.52
N ILE A 97 -7.12 -2.73 -8.95
CA ILE A 97 -7.04 -1.45 -9.67
C ILE A 97 -6.09 -1.55 -10.86
N TRP A 98 -4.98 -2.26 -10.74
CA TRP A 98 -4.07 -2.44 -11.87
C TRP A 98 -4.76 -3.18 -13.03
N GLY A 99 -5.55 -4.21 -12.72
CA GLY A 99 -6.43 -4.87 -13.68
C GLY A 99 -7.45 -3.92 -14.31
N LEU A 100 -8.13 -3.10 -13.49
CA LEU A 100 -9.09 -2.10 -13.99
C LEU A 100 -8.41 -1.06 -14.91
N LEU A 101 -7.24 -0.54 -14.53
CA LEU A 101 -6.48 0.41 -15.34
C LEU A 101 -5.95 -0.21 -16.64
N SER A 102 -5.71 -1.53 -16.65
CA SER A 102 -5.30 -2.25 -17.87
C SER A 102 -6.45 -2.42 -18.86
N TYR A 103 -7.69 -2.55 -18.37
CA TYR A 103 -8.88 -2.76 -19.21
C TYR A 103 -9.60 -1.45 -19.58
N PHE A 104 -9.65 -0.49 -18.66
CA PHE A 104 -10.32 0.80 -18.80
C PHE A 104 -9.28 1.92 -18.94
N THR A 105 -8.77 2.10 -20.15
CA THR A 105 -7.82 3.18 -20.47
C THR A 105 -8.39 4.58 -20.24
N SER A 106 -9.72 4.73 -20.28
CA SER A 106 -10.43 5.97 -19.92
C SER A 106 -10.17 6.41 -18.49
N MET A 107 -9.86 5.50 -17.56
CA MET A 107 -9.51 5.84 -16.20
C MET A 107 -8.13 6.49 -16.10
N ARG A 108 -7.21 6.19 -17.03
CA ARG A 108 -5.87 6.81 -17.02
C ARG A 108 -5.88 8.22 -17.61
N TRP A 109 -6.78 8.47 -18.55
CA TRP A 109 -6.83 9.70 -19.34
C TRP A 109 -6.87 11.01 -18.52
N PRO A 110 -7.61 11.13 -17.40
CA PRO A 110 -7.61 12.35 -16.60
C PRO A 110 -6.24 12.74 -16.05
N ILE A 111 -5.37 11.76 -15.80
CA ILE A 111 -4.01 11.99 -15.29
C ILE A 111 -3.03 12.17 -16.44
N GLU A 112 -3.10 11.29 -17.45
CA GLU A 112 -2.22 11.36 -18.63
C GLU A 112 -2.47 12.62 -19.47
N GLY A 113 -3.70 13.13 -19.48
CA GLY A 113 -4.11 14.35 -20.16
C GLY A 113 -3.52 15.62 -19.55
N LEU A 114 -3.02 15.57 -18.31
CA LEU A 114 -2.30 16.69 -17.68
C LEU A 114 -0.88 16.86 -18.24
N VAL A 115 -0.32 15.79 -18.83
CA VAL A 115 1.06 15.73 -19.31
C VAL A 115 1.11 15.30 -20.78
N GLN A 116 0.53 16.11 -21.66
CA GLN A 116 0.39 15.75 -23.08
C GLN A 116 1.73 15.63 -23.82
N ASN A 117 2.76 16.36 -23.39
CA ASN A 117 4.07 16.42 -24.04
C ASN A 117 5.04 15.30 -23.61
N TRP A 118 4.66 14.45 -22.66
CA TRP A 118 5.54 13.39 -22.15
C TRP A 118 5.52 12.14 -23.03
N ASN A 119 6.48 11.26 -22.84
CA ASN A 119 6.50 9.97 -23.53
C ASN A 119 5.36 9.06 -23.02
N PRO A 120 4.82 8.15 -23.87
CA PRO A 120 3.73 7.27 -23.46
C PRO A 120 4.01 6.44 -22.20
N ASP A 121 5.25 5.96 -22.04
CA ASP A 121 5.67 5.20 -20.86
C ASP A 121 5.66 6.07 -19.59
N GLU A 122 6.09 7.33 -19.67
CA GLU A 122 6.09 8.26 -18.54
C GLU A 122 4.68 8.71 -18.15
N LYS A 123 3.78 8.86 -19.13
CA LYS A 123 2.35 9.13 -18.87
C LYS A 123 1.71 7.97 -18.12
N LYS A 124 1.96 6.74 -18.59
CA LYS A 124 1.51 5.52 -17.92
C LYS A 124 2.09 5.42 -16.51
N ALA A 125 3.38 5.72 -16.35
CA ALA A 125 4.04 5.72 -15.04
C ALA A 125 3.38 6.71 -14.06
N LEU A 126 3.06 7.92 -14.53
CA LEU A 126 2.39 8.94 -13.73
C LEU A 126 0.97 8.49 -13.34
N SER A 127 0.18 7.98 -14.29
CA SER A 127 -1.19 7.53 -14.03
C SER A 127 -1.21 6.32 -13.10
N SER A 128 -0.41 5.29 -13.37
CA SER A 128 -0.27 4.12 -12.49
C SER A 128 0.25 4.50 -11.10
N GLY A 129 1.23 5.40 -11.01
CA GLY A 129 1.79 5.88 -9.74
C GLY A 129 0.76 6.66 -8.92
N PHE A 130 -0.04 7.52 -9.56
CA PHE A 130 -1.13 8.26 -8.92
C PHE A 130 -2.17 7.33 -8.30
N TYR A 131 -2.66 6.34 -9.06
CA TYR A 131 -3.62 5.37 -8.54
C TYR A 131 -2.98 4.49 -7.46
N GLY A 132 -1.74 4.05 -7.67
CA GLY A 132 -0.98 3.28 -6.69
C GLY A 132 -0.80 4.01 -5.36
N PHE A 133 -0.54 5.32 -5.38
CA PHE A 133 -0.46 6.16 -4.19
C PHE A 133 -1.76 6.13 -3.40
N TRP A 134 -2.89 6.47 -4.04
CA TRP A 134 -4.16 6.60 -3.33
C TRP A 134 -4.62 5.27 -2.74
N ILE A 135 -4.51 4.17 -3.49
CA ILE A 135 -4.89 2.86 -2.95
C ILE A 135 -3.95 2.46 -1.81
N GLY A 136 -2.64 2.69 -1.95
CA GLY A 136 -1.68 2.40 -0.88
C GLY A 136 -2.04 3.17 0.39
N LEU A 137 -2.40 4.45 0.25
CA LEU A 137 -2.82 5.30 1.36
C LEU A 137 -4.12 4.80 2.01
N TYR A 138 -5.15 4.48 1.21
CA TYR A 138 -6.43 3.98 1.73
C TYR A 138 -6.28 2.63 2.41
N THR A 139 -5.65 1.66 1.74
CA THR A 139 -5.44 0.32 2.28
C THR A 139 -4.65 0.39 3.58
N GLN A 140 -3.54 1.14 3.61
CA GLN A 140 -2.73 1.25 4.83
C GLN A 140 -3.46 2.02 5.94
N SER A 141 -4.26 3.03 5.62
CA SER A 141 -5.05 3.76 6.63
C SER A 141 -6.07 2.86 7.33
N ILE A 142 -6.72 1.97 6.57
CA ILE A 142 -7.67 0.98 7.11
C ILE A 142 -6.91 -0.06 7.95
N MET A 143 -5.80 -0.60 7.43
CA MET A 143 -4.99 -1.60 8.15
C MET A 143 -4.40 -1.05 9.45
N ASN A 144 -3.96 0.21 9.45
CA ASN A 144 -3.52 0.91 10.65
C ASN A 144 -4.63 1.00 11.70
N GLY A 145 -5.90 1.09 11.28
CA GLY A 145 -7.05 1.02 12.19
C GLY A 145 -7.20 -0.35 12.83
N PHE A 146 -7.11 -1.43 12.03
CA PHE A 146 -7.20 -2.80 12.56
C PHE A 146 -6.01 -3.17 13.45
N ALA A 147 -4.81 -2.66 13.15
CA ALA A 147 -3.59 -2.92 13.92
C ALA A 147 -3.62 -2.36 15.35
N GLN A 148 -4.58 -1.46 15.67
CA GLN A 148 -4.78 -0.93 17.03
C GLN A 148 -5.56 -1.88 17.94
N LEU A 149 -6.17 -2.92 17.40
CA LEU A 149 -6.89 -3.92 18.19
C LEU A 149 -5.86 -4.73 18.97
N CYS A 150 -5.74 -4.45 20.27
CA CYS A 150 -4.87 -5.21 21.15
C CYS A 150 -5.44 -6.61 21.38
N PRO A 151 -4.59 -7.64 21.44
CA PRO A 151 -5.04 -8.96 21.81
C PRO A 151 -5.63 -8.94 23.22
N THR A 152 -6.83 -9.47 23.36
CA THR A 152 -7.40 -9.80 24.66
C THR A 152 -6.79 -11.13 25.07
N VAL A 153 -5.92 -11.10 26.08
CA VAL A 153 -5.42 -12.31 26.75
C VAL A 153 -6.58 -13.00 27.48
#